data_AF-A0A920TW81-F1
#
_entry.id   AF-A0A920TW81-F1
#
_cell.length_a   1.000
_cell.length_b   1.000
_cell.length_c   1.000
_cell.angle_alpha   90.00
_cell.angle_beta   90.00
_cell.angle_gamma   90.00
#
_symmetry.space_group_name_H-M   'P 1'
#
loop_
_entity.id
_entity.type
_entity.pdbx_description
1 polymer ?
#
loop_
_entity_poly.entity_id
_entity_poly.type
_entity_poly.pdbx_seq_one_letter_code
_entity_poly.pdbx_strand_id
1 'polypeptide(L)' 'MILTWAFQELNPKLNPESIRTTATETDGGYVINGTKMFVDNYVAADKFLVTCRTSPGLRDPVDYRCSL' A
#
# COMPACT_ATOMS: atom_id res chain seq x y z
N MET A 1 -1.52 0.34 -23.71
CA MET A 1 -1.40 0.64 -22.28
C MET A 1 -1.98 -0.51 -21.49
N ILE A 2 -1.17 -1.20 -20.69
CA ILE A 2 -1.49 -2.34 -19.86
C ILE A 2 -1.36 -1.91 -18.39
N LEU A 3 -2.39 -2.18 -17.59
CA LEU A 3 -2.39 -1.94 -16.14
C LEU A 3 -2.39 -3.28 -15.42
N THR A 4 -1.70 -3.35 -14.28
CA THR A 4 -1.85 -4.46 -13.34
C THR A 4 -2.07 -3.96 -11.92
N TRP A 5 -2.63 -4.81 -11.08
CA TRP A 5 -3.02 -4.46 -9.71
C TRP A 5 -2.06 -5.08 -8.71
N ALA A 6 -1.41 -4.22 -7.93
CA ALA A 6 -0.49 -4.61 -6.86
C ALA A 6 -1.20 -4.47 -5.50
N PHE A 7 -2.00 -5.48 -5.16
CA PHE A 7 -2.73 -5.55 -3.90
C PHE A 7 -1.98 -6.34 -2.83
N GLN A 8 -1.68 -7.60 -3.15
CA GLN A 8 -1.24 -8.63 -2.22
C GLN A 8 0.12 -8.31 -1.61
N GLU A 9 0.27 -8.62 -0.32
CA GLU A 9 1.51 -8.48 0.44
C GLU A 9 1.92 -9.84 1.04
N LEU A 10 2.92 -9.86 1.92
CA LEU A 10 3.34 -11.09 2.61
C LEU A 10 2.19 -11.75 3.39
N ASN A 11 1.27 -10.94 3.95
CA ASN A 11 0.08 -11.46 4.62
C ASN A 11 -0.96 -11.94 3.59
N PRO A 12 -1.30 -13.24 3.53
CA PRO A 12 -2.15 -13.83 2.49
C PRO A 12 -3.62 -13.38 2.55
N LYS A 13 -4.04 -12.63 3.57
CA LYS A 13 -5.42 -12.18 3.72
C LYS A 13 -5.77 -11.12 2.66
N LEU A 14 -6.82 -11.40 1.89
CA LEU A 14 -7.40 -10.48 0.91
C LEU A 14 -8.39 -9.50 1.56
N ASN A 15 -7.93 -8.73 2.55
CA ASN A 15 -8.73 -7.70 3.18
C ASN A 15 -7.95 -6.38 3.31
N PRO A 16 -8.62 -5.22 3.32
CA PRO A 16 -7.91 -3.93 3.41
C PRO A 16 -7.07 -3.80 4.70
N GLU A 17 -7.50 -4.44 5.80
CA GLU A 17 -6.80 -4.38 7.08
C GLU A 17 -5.46 -5.13 7.08
N SER A 18 -5.20 -6.02 6.12
CA SER A 18 -3.91 -6.71 6.02
C SER A 18 -2.83 -5.87 5.34
N ILE A 19 -3.20 -4.83 4.60
CA ILE A 19 -2.27 -3.97 3.85
C ILE A 19 -1.36 -3.23 4.82
N ARG A 20 -0.06 -3.22 4.56
CA ARG A 20 0.96 -2.49 5.32
C ARG A 20 1.74 -1.49 4.47
N THR A 21 1.68 -1.57 3.13
CA THR A 21 2.23 -0.55 2.24
C THR A 21 1.61 0.82 2.57
N THR A 22 2.44 1.81 2.83
CA THR A 22 2.01 3.19 3.14
C THR A 22 2.20 4.10 1.94
N ALA A 23 1.41 5.18 1.92
CA ALA A 23 1.58 6.33 1.05
C ALA A 23 1.59 7.58 1.94
N THR A 24 2.75 8.21 2.10
CA THR A 24 2.92 9.40 2.93
C THR A 24 2.91 10.63 2.03
N GLU A 25 2.06 11.61 2.36
CA GLU A 25 2.01 12.88 1.62
C GLU A 25 3.33 13.65 1.75
N THR A 26 3.75 14.26 0.65
CA THR A 26 4.94 15.12 0.51
C THR A 26 4.57 16.32 -0.36
N ASP A 27 5.45 17.31 -0.48
CA ASP A 27 5.16 18.50 -1.30
C ASP A 27 4.92 18.12 -2.77
N GLY A 28 3.66 18.13 -3.19
CA GLY A 28 3.22 17.82 -4.55
C GLY A 28 2.92 16.34 -4.84
N GLY A 29 2.88 15.44 -3.86
CA GLY A 29 2.55 14.02 -4.12
C GLY A 29 2.64 13.09 -2.92
N TYR A 30 2.83 11.79 -3.19
CA TYR A 30 2.95 10.74 -2.17
C TYR A 30 4.20 9.90 -2.37
N VAL A 31 4.88 9.56 -1.29
CA VAL A 31 5.92 8.52 -1.27
C VAL A 31 5.28 7.21 -0.84
N ILE A 32 5.32 6.21 -1.73
CA ILE A 32 4.80 4.87 -1.45
C ILE A 32 5.95 3.98 -0.94
N ASN A 33 5.74 3.31 0.20
CA ASN A 33 6.73 2.41 0.79
C ASN A 33 6.09 1.08 1.21
N GLY A 34 6.61 -0.03 0.69
CA GLY A 34 6.16 -1.39 1.02
C GLY A 34 6.57 -2.41 -0.04
N THR A 35 6.23 -3.67 0.21
CA THR A 35 6.52 -4.80 -0.70
C THR A 35 5.23 -5.45 -1.15
N LYS A 36 5.05 -5.54 -2.46
CA LYS A 36 3.93 -6.25 -3.09
C LYS A 36 4.39 -7.62 -3.58
N MET A 37 3.52 -8.60 -3.42
CA MET A 37 3.75 -10.00 -3.76
C MET A 37 2.78 -10.42 -4.86
N PHE A 38 3.21 -11.36 -5.70
CA PHE A 38 2.33 -11.99 -6.72
C PHE A 38 1.63 -10.99 -7.64
N VAL A 39 2.36 -9.95 -8.08
CA VAL A 39 1.81 -8.97 -9.03
C VAL A 39 1.80 -9.58 -10.43
N ASP A 40 0.63 -9.95 -10.92
CA ASP A 40 0.47 -10.54 -12.24
C ASP A 40 0.93 -9.58 -13.33
N ASN A 41 1.53 -10.12 -14.41
CA ASN A 41 1.98 -9.34 -15.56
C ASN A 41 2.93 -8.17 -15.22
N TYR A 42 3.62 -8.18 -14.07
CA TYR A 42 4.45 -7.05 -13.63
C TYR A 42 5.56 -6.69 -14.63
N VAL A 43 6.05 -7.66 -15.41
CA VAL A 43 7.07 -7.45 -16.45
C VAL A 43 6.52 -6.69 -17.65
N ALA A 44 5.23 -6.85 -17.97
CA ALA A 44 4.59 -6.29 -19.15
C ALA A 44 3.72 -5.04 -18.86
N ALA A 45 3.54 -4.68 -17.59
CA ALA A 45 2.67 -3.58 -17.19
C ALA A 45 3.33 -2.21 -17.43
N ASP A 46 2.58 -1.28 -18.03
CA ASP A 46 3.02 0.11 -18.19
C ASP A 46 2.86 0.89 -16.87
N LYS A 47 1.85 0.54 -16.06
CA LYS A 47 1.62 1.13 -14.73
C LYS A 47 1.03 0.12 -13.75
N PHE A 48 1.31 0.37 -12.47
CA PHE A 48 0.75 -0.36 -11.34
C PHE A 48 -0.37 0.45 -10.67
N LEU A 49 -1.53 -0.16 -10.49
CA LEU A 49 -2.49 0.29 -9.50
C LEU A 49 -2.03 -0.26 -8.15
N VAL A 50 -1.58 0.60 -7.23
CA VAL A 50 -1.02 0.16 -5.94
C VAL A 50 -2.02 0.40 -4.82
N THR A 51 -2.39 -0.66 -4.10
CA THR A 51 -3.18 -0.50 -2.87
C THR A 51 -2.26 -0.17 -1.71
N CYS A 52 -2.47 0.98 -1.08
CA CYS A 52 -1.64 1.50 0.01
C CYS A 52 -2.50 2.25 1.04
N ARG A 53 -1.94 2.50 2.22
CA ARG A 53 -2.58 3.24 3.30
C ARG A 53 -2.07 4.66 3.36
N THR A 54 -2.99 5.62 3.41
CA THR A 54 -2.68 7.04 3.63
C THR A 54 -2.86 7.47 5.09
N SER A 55 -3.43 6.60 5.93
CA SER A 55 -3.64 6.84 7.35
C SER A 55 -3.68 5.53 8.15
N PRO A 56 -3.54 5.58 9.48
CA PRO A 56 -3.78 4.43 10.35
C PRO A 56 -5.20 3.88 10.17
N GLY A 57 -5.34 2.55 10.17
CA GLY A 57 -6.65 1.92 10.14
C GLY A 57 -7.35 2.05 11.49
N LEU A 58 -8.68 2.06 11.50
CA LEU A 58 -9.50 2.18 12.72
C LEU A 58 -9.17 1.12 13.80
N ARG A 59 -8.65 -0.04 13.37
CA ARG A 59 -8.30 -1.17 14.26
C ARG A 59 -6.80 -1.31 14.48
N ASP A 60 -5.98 -0.41 13.95
CA ASP A 60 -4.56 -0.41 14.27
C ASP A 60 -4.39 0.13 15.72
N PRO A 61 -3.43 -0.41 16.49
CA PRO A 61 -3.14 0.13 17.82
C PRO A 61 -2.84 1.63 17.72
N VAL A 62 -3.55 2.44 18.50
CA VAL A 62 -3.27 3.87 18.61
C VAL A 62 -1.90 4.03 19.26
N ASP A 63 -0.90 4.45 18.49
CA ASP A 63 0.38 4.85 19.05
C ASP A 63 0.25 6.26 19.63
N TYR A 64 0.07 6.35 20.94
CA TYR A 64 -0.01 7.62 21.70
C TYR A 64 1.32 8.40 21.74
N ARG A 65 2.37 7.95 21.02
CA ARG A 65 3.69 8.63 21.00
C ARG A 65 3.83 9.72 19.93
N CYS A 66 2.85 9.89 19.05
CA CYS A 66 2.89 10.90 18.00
C CYS A 66 1.80 11.97 18.20
N SER A 67 1.73 12.53 19.40
CA SER A 67 0.99 13.74 19.70
C SER A 67 1.83 14.67 20.58
N LEU A 68 2.98 15.10 20.05
CA LEU A 68 3.72 16.32 20.43
C LEU A 68 4.42 16.86 19.19
#